data_AF-A0A537F1G0-F1
#
_entry.id   AF-A0A537F1G0-F1
#
_cell.length_a   1.000
_cell.length_b   1.000
_cell.length_c   1.000
_cell.angle_alpha   90.00
_cell.angle_beta   90.00
_cell.angle_gamma   90.00
#
_symmetry.space_group_name_H-M   'P 1'
#
loop_
_entity.id
_entity.type
_entity.pdbx_description
1 polymer ?
#
loop_
_entity_poly.entity_id
_entity_poly.type
_entity_poly.pdbx_seq_one_letter_code
_entity_poly.pdbx_strand_id
1 'polypeptide(L)'
;VYVLGNAAGRPLINAVGRPRVVINGTCLDYLAESFMAGDPYNGGGFVIVNGLKPSFDGRFVEQEYPYPGGNLFSLASGGAIFIRDPYRKVSRDQLNGGRLVDSTPKDWELILPYLEENEKLFGISIERDLLTVDGKILDPSQVYRKVEPTSLQELA
;
A
#
# COMPACT_ATOMS: atom_id res chain seq x y z
N VAL A 1 -6.15 -8.74 7.21
CA VAL A 1 -4.86 -9.43 7.45
C VAL A 1 -3.82 -8.39 7.77
N TYR A 2 -3.01 -8.60 8.80
CA TYR A 2 -1.99 -7.66 9.25
C TYR A 2 -0.65 -8.39 9.27
N VAL A 3 0.34 -7.86 8.58
CA VAL A 3 1.66 -8.49 8.42
C VAL A 3 2.72 -7.58 9.01
N LEU A 4 3.43 -8.07 10.03
CA LEU A 4 4.59 -7.40 10.59
C LEU A 4 5.86 -7.84 9.85
N GLY A 5 6.19 -7.15 8.76
CA GLY A 5 7.37 -7.44 7.94
C GLY A 5 7.06 -7.45 6.45
N ASN A 6 7.95 -8.09 5.68
CA ASN A 6 7.85 -8.17 4.23
C ASN A 6 7.03 -9.40 3.80
N ALA A 7 6.38 -9.30 2.63
CA ALA A 7 5.88 -10.44 1.89
C ALA A 7 6.78 -10.73 0.67
N ALA A 8 6.79 -11.97 0.19
CA ALA A 8 7.61 -12.41 -0.92
C ALA A 8 6.80 -13.26 -1.90
N GLY A 9 7.33 -13.46 -3.11
CA GLY A 9 6.67 -14.25 -4.15
C GLY A 9 5.60 -13.43 -4.87
N ARG A 10 4.34 -13.88 -4.82
CA ARG A 10 3.19 -13.21 -5.48
C ARG A 10 2.08 -12.92 -4.47
N PRO A 11 2.27 -11.99 -3.53
CA PRO A 11 1.30 -11.75 -2.47
C PRO A 11 -0.04 -11.31 -3.07
N LEU A 12 -1.12 -11.96 -2.63
CA LEU A 12 -2.49 -11.67 -3.05
C LEU A 12 -2.78 -11.93 -4.55
N ILE A 13 -2.02 -12.82 -5.18
CA ILE A 13 -2.36 -13.32 -6.52
C ILE A 13 -3.78 -13.90 -6.54
N ASN A 14 -4.58 -13.51 -7.53
CA ASN A 14 -5.98 -13.95 -7.71
C ASN A 14 -6.87 -13.71 -6.48
N ALA A 15 -6.52 -12.78 -5.59
CA ALA A 15 -7.38 -12.45 -4.46
C ALA A 15 -8.66 -11.75 -4.97
N VAL A 16 -9.82 -12.27 -4.55
CA VAL A 16 -11.15 -11.86 -5.00
C VAL A 16 -11.99 -11.30 -3.85
N GLY A 17 -12.94 -10.43 -4.16
CA GLY A 17 -13.94 -9.96 -3.20
C GLY A 17 -13.43 -8.80 -2.35
N ARG A 18 -13.24 -9.01 -1.03
CA ARG A 18 -12.98 -7.92 -0.06
C ARG A 18 -11.73 -8.09 0.81
N PRO A 19 -10.57 -8.49 0.25
CA PRO A 19 -9.33 -8.54 1.02
C PRO A 19 -8.99 -7.15 1.56
N ARG A 20 -8.72 -7.05 2.86
CA ARG A 20 -8.21 -5.84 3.53
C ARG A 20 -6.90 -6.21 4.20
N VAL A 21 -5.79 -5.76 3.63
CA VAL A 21 -4.45 -6.25 4.00
C VAL A 21 -3.55 -5.08 4.33
N VAL A 22 -2.86 -5.15 5.47
CA VAL A 22 -1.82 -4.19 5.85
C VAL A 22 -0.49 -4.93 5.92
N ILE A 23 0.48 -4.47 5.15
CA ILE A 23 1.84 -4.99 5.08
C ILE A 23 2.76 -3.91 5.62
N ASN A 24 3.29 -4.11 6.83
CA ASN A 24 4.11 -3.09 7.47
C ASN A 24 5.48 -2.94 6.83
N GLY A 25 6.01 -4.02 6.25
CA GLY A 25 7.19 -3.96 5.40
C GLY A 25 6.85 -3.67 3.95
N THR A 26 7.47 -4.43 3.06
CA THR A 26 7.31 -4.29 1.61
C THR A 26 6.97 -5.64 0.96
N CYS A 27 6.84 -5.63 -0.36
CA CYS A 27 6.70 -6.83 -1.19
C CYS A 27 7.79 -6.84 -2.26
N LEU A 28 8.19 -8.04 -2.69
CA LEU A 28 8.97 -8.21 -3.91
C LEU A 28 8.03 -8.01 -5.13
N ASP A 29 8.09 -8.89 -6.13
CA ASP A 29 7.32 -8.73 -7.37
C ASP A 29 5.83 -9.10 -7.23
N TYR A 30 5.02 -8.70 -8.22
CA TYR A 30 3.65 -9.20 -8.45
C TYR A 30 2.69 -9.04 -7.26
N LEU A 31 2.85 -7.99 -6.44
CA LEU A 31 1.86 -7.67 -5.43
C LEU A 31 0.52 -7.41 -6.13
N ALA A 32 -0.52 -8.15 -5.71
CA ALA A 32 -1.89 -8.04 -6.21
C ALA A 32 -1.97 -8.25 -7.74
N GLU A 33 -1.27 -9.26 -8.25
CA GLU A 33 -1.51 -9.78 -9.60
C GLU A 33 -2.90 -10.43 -9.71
N SER A 34 -3.62 -10.15 -10.79
CA SER A 34 -5.00 -10.58 -11.03
C SER A 34 -5.92 -10.24 -9.85
N PHE A 35 -5.72 -9.08 -9.25
CA PHE A 35 -6.53 -8.61 -8.13
C PHE A 35 -7.93 -8.23 -8.61
N MET A 36 -8.92 -8.96 -8.12
CA MET A 36 -10.31 -8.89 -8.54
C MET A 36 -11.17 -8.49 -7.34
N ALA A 37 -10.75 -7.42 -6.66
CA ALA A 37 -11.29 -7.03 -5.39
C ALA A 37 -12.41 -5.97 -5.48
N GLY A 38 -12.92 -5.66 -6.67
CA GLY A 38 -14.00 -4.66 -6.85
C GLY A 38 -13.64 -3.25 -6.36
N ASP A 39 -14.61 -2.36 -6.23
CA ASP A 39 -14.34 -0.98 -5.81
C ASP A 39 -14.16 -0.88 -4.28
N PRO A 40 -12.99 -0.43 -3.77
CA PRO A 40 -12.74 -0.27 -2.33
C PRO A 40 -13.79 0.56 -1.58
N TYR A 41 -14.38 1.57 -2.21
CA TYR A 41 -15.40 2.42 -1.57
C TYR A 41 -16.80 1.79 -1.56
N ASN A 42 -17.00 0.72 -2.32
CA ASN A 42 -18.26 -0.02 -2.40
C ASN A 42 -18.10 -1.45 -1.85
N GLY A 43 -17.26 -1.60 -0.83
CA GLY A 43 -17.07 -2.87 -0.10
C GLY A 43 -16.05 -3.82 -0.73
N GLY A 44 -15.35 -3.38 -1.77
CA GLY A 44 -14.20 -4.06 -2.35
C GLY A 44 -12.97 -4.10 -1.45
N GLY A 45 -11.91 -4.73 -1.94
CA GLY A 45 -10.66 -4.94 -1.23
C GLY A 45 -9.55 -3.99 -1.65
N PHE A 46 -8.57 -3.86 -0.74
CA PHE A 46 -7.39 -3.05 -0.93
C PHE A 46 -6.23 -3.56 -0.08
N VAL A 47 -5.04 -3.06 -0.40
CA VAL A 47 -3.78 -3.37 0.29
C VAL A 47 -3.15 -2.08 0.77
N ILE A 48 -2.60 -2.06 1.97
CA ILE A 48 -1.75 -0.99 2.49
C ILE A 48 -0.31 -1.53 2.59
N VAL A 49 0.66 -0.79 2.06
CA VAL A 49 2.09 -1.11 2.15
C VAL A 49 2.81 0.06 2.84
N ASN A 50 3.29 -0.15 4.06
CA ASN A 50 3.91 0.92 4.86
C ASN A 50 5.42 1.06 4.59
N GLY A 51 6.09 0.05 4.02
CA GLY A 51 7.49 0.17 3.63
C GLY A 51 8.44 0.38 4.81
N LEU A 52 8.14 -0.17 5.99
CA LEU A 52 8.92 -0.02 7.21
C LEU A 52 9.78 -1.26 7.49
N LYS A 53 10.84 -1.10 8.28
CA LYS A 53 11.62 -2.19 8.85
C LYS A 53 11.90 -1.93 10.32
N PRO A 54 12.01 -2.98 11.16
CA PRO A 54 12.44 -2.80 12.53
C PRO A 54 13.88 -2.27 12.57
N SER A 55 14.14 -1.31 13.46
CA SER A 55 15.48 -0.90 13.84
C SER A 55 15.98 -1.68 15.06
N PHE A 56 17.27 -1.57 15.35
CA PHE A 56 17.92 -2.29 16.45
C PHE A 56 17.38 -1.93 17.84
N ASP A 57 16.81 -0.74 17.99
CA ASP A 57 16.18 -0.25 19.23
C ASP A 57 14.68 -0.58 19.32
N GLY A 58 14.17 -1.44 18.41
CA GLY A 58 12.77 -1.88 18.41
C GLY A 58 11.77 -0.86 17.86
N ARG A 59 12.25 0.24 17.25
CA ARG A 59 11.42 1.18 16.50
C ARG A 59 11.21 0.72 15.07
N PHE A 60 10.36 1.44 14.33
CA PHE A 60 10.20 1.24 12.89
C PHE A 60 10.83 2.41 12.14
N VAL A 61 11.59 2.09 11.12
CA VAL A 61 12.23 3.07 10.23
C VAL A 61 11.87 2.76 8.78
N GLU A 62 11.94 3.76 7.93
CA GLU A 62 11.66 3.63 6.51
C GLU A 62 12.65 2.66 5.83
N GLN A 63 12.13 1.82 4.93
CA GLN A 63 12.96 1.11 3.96
C GLN A 63 13.44 2.07 2.88
N GLU A 64 14.57 1.74 2.23
CA GLU A 64 15.11 2.58 1.16
C GLU A 64 14.10 2.74 0.01
N TYR A 65 13.40 1.66 -0.34
CA TYR A 65 12.31 1.64 -1.30
C TYR A 65 11.05 1.10 -0.63
N PRO A 66 9.92 1.83 -0.67
CA PRO A 66 8.67 1.35 -0.07
C PRO A 66 8.09 0.17 -0.84
N TYR A 67 8.44 0.04 -2.12
CA TYR A 67 8.21 -1.13 -2.95
C TYR A 67 9.42 -1.32 -3.89
N PRO A 68 10.28 -2.33 -3.67
CA PRO A 68 11.43 -2.61 -4.54
C PRO A 68 11.12 -3.53 -5.71
N GLY A 69 9.96 -4.20 -5.74
CA GLY A 69 9.59 -5.13 -6.81
C GLY A 69 9.09 -4.46 -8.09
N GLY A 70 8.71 -5.30 -9.05
CA GLY A 70 8.02 -4.92 -10.28
C GLY A 70 6.74 -5.73 -10.52
N ASN A 71 6.08 -5.47 -11.66
CA ASN A 71 4.78 -6.06 -12.02
C ASN A 71 3.67 -5.82 -11.00
N LEU A 72 3.73 -4.68 -10.31
CA LEU A 72 2.72 -4.25 -9.35
C LEU A 72 1.37 -4.16 -10.06
N PHE A 73 0.37 -4.83 -9.50
CA PHE A 73 -1.02 -4.77 -9.95
C PHE A 73 -1.29 -5.36 -11.36
N SER A 74 -0.41 -6.25 -11.83
CA SER A 74 -0.55 -6.97 -13.11
C SER A 74 -1.93 -7.60 -13.27
N LEU A 75 -2.62 -7.34 -14.38
CA LEU A 75 -3.95 -7.91 -14.70
C LEU A 75 -5.05 -7.66 -13.65
N ALA A 76 -4.85 -6.70 -12.74
CA ALA A 76 -5.88 -6.34 -11.77
C ALA A 76 -7.09 -5.70 -12.46
N SER A 77 -8.30 -6.11 -12.07
CA SER A 77 -9.56 -5.57 -12.58
C SER A 77 -10.36 -4.82 -11.53
N GLY A 78 -9.92 -4.85 -10.27
CA GLY A 78 -10.53 -4.09 -9.18
C GLY A 78 -9.63 -4.05 -7.95
N GLY A 79 -9.95 -3.15 -7.04
CA GLY A 79 -9.25 -2.90 -5.79
C GLY A 79 -8.32 -1.69 -5.86
N ALA A 80 -7.55 -1.49 -4.80
CA ALA A 80 -6.51 -0.46 -4.76
C ALA A 80 -5.33 -0.90 -3.88
N ILE A 81 -4.18 -0.27 -4.09
CA ILE A 81 -3.04 -0.36 -3.18
C ILE A 81 -2.73 1.05 -2.68
N PHE A 82 -2.59 1.22 -1.37
CA PHE A 82 -2.13 2.43 -0.72
C PHE A 82 -0.70 2.21 -0.25
N ILE A 83 0.25 2.90 -0.87
CA ILE A 83 1.67 2.76 -0.56
C ILE A 83 2.14 4.02 0.15
N ARG A 84 2.73 3.85 1.33
CA ARG A 84 3.45 4.90 2.03
C ARG A 84 4.72 5.22 1.25
N ASP A 85 4.72 6.33 0.53
CA ASP A 85 5.83 6.75 -0.30
C ASP A 85 5.99 8.29 -0.35
N PRO A 86 6.45 8.88 0.76
CA PRO A 86 6.57 10.32 0.89
C PRO A 86 7.60 10.96 -0.05
N TYR A 87 8.56 10.18 -0.55
CA TYR A 87 9.59 10.65 -1.50
C TYR A 87 9.28 10.29 -2.95
N ARG A 88 8.10 9.75 -3.23
CA ARG A 88 7.63 9.38 -4.57
C ARG A 88 8.59 8.44 -5.32
N LYS A 89 9.18 7.46 -4.62
CA LYS A 89 10.15 6.50 -5.16
C LYS A 89 9.51 5.42 -6.03
N VAL A 90 8.26 5.04 -5.79
CA VAL A 90 7.56 4.09 -6.66
C VAL A 90 7.31 4.75 -8.01
N SER A 91 7.86 4.18 -9.06
CA SER A 91 7.78 4.71 -10.42
C SER A 91 6.79 3.92 -11.26
N ARG A 92 6.37 4.49 -12.40
CA ARG A 92 5.48 3.81 -13.36
C ARG A 92 6.08 2.52 -13.92
N ASP A 93 7.40 2.42 -14.00
CA ASP A 93 8.11 1.26 -14.53
C ASP A 93 7.94 0.00 -13.64
N GLN A 94 7.49 0.18 -12.41
CA GLN A 94 7.20 -0.92 -11.49
C GLN A 94 5.76 -1.44 -11.63
N LEU A 95 4.88 -0.71 -12.32
CA LEU A 95 3.48 -1.08 -12.52
C LEU A 95 3.30 -1.90 -13.78
N ASN A 96 2.34 -2.82 -13.74
CA ASN A 96 1.84 -3.54 -14.91
C ASN A 96 0.32 -3.54 -14.80
N GLY A 97 -0.42 -2.82 -15.64
CA GLY A 97 -1.90 -2.76 -15.56
C GLY A 97 -2.49 -1.86 -14.46
N GLY A 98 -1.69 -1.02 -13.81
CA GLY A 98 -2.18 0.00 -12.85
C GLY A 98 -1.64 1.40 -13.12
N ARG A 99 -2.21 2.39 -12.44
CA ARG A 99 -1.74 3.78 -12.45
C ARG A 99 -1.53 4.32 -11.04
N LEU A 100 -0.49 5.12 -10.87
CA LEU A 100 -0.24 5.89 -9.65
C LEU A 100 -1.06 7.18 -9.68
N VAL A 101 -1.84 7.41 -8.63
CA VAL A 101 -2.61 8.63 -8.39
C VAL A 101 -2.34 9.15 -6.97
N ASP A 102 -2.52 10.45 -6.77
CA ASP A 102 -2.40 11.05 -5.45
C ASP A 102 -3.51 10.54 -4.53
N SER A 103 -3.18 10.34 -3.25
CA SER A 103 -4.17 9.93 -2.24
C SER A 103 -5.08 11.09 -1.88
N THR A 104 -6.39 10.82 -1.80
CA THR A 104 -7.41 11.81 -1.45
C THR A 104 -7.79 11.71 0.04
N PRO A 105 -8.51 12.70 0.61
CA PRO A 105 -9.09 12.58 1.95
C PRO A 105 -10.01 11.36 2.09
N LYS A 106 -10.77 11.02 1.05
CA LYS A 106 -11.65 9.83 1.02
C LYS A 106 -10.85 8.53 1.09
N ASP A 107 -9.67 8.49 0.48
CA ASP A 107 -8.74 7.36 0.61
C ASP A 107 -8.24 7.21 2.05
N TRP A 108 -7.90 8.33 2.67
CA TRP A 108 -7.46 8.34 4.06
C TRP A 108 -8.55 7.82 5.01
N GLU A 109 -9.77 8.33 4.89
CA GLU A 109 -10.93 7.85 5.66
C GLU A 109 -11.16 6.35 5.49
N LEU A 110 -10.94 5.81 4.29
CA LEU A 110 -11.07 4.38 4.00
C LEU A 110 -10.02 3.54 4.73
N ILE A 111 -8.76 3.99 4.75
CA ILE A 111 -7.64 3.19 5.28
C ILE A 111 -7.35 3.42 6.77
N LEU A 112 -7.73 4.57 7.31
CA LEU A 112 -7.44 4.97 8.69
C LEU A 112 -7.86 3.92 9.74
N PRO A 113 -9.07 3.31 9.70
CA PRO A 113 -9.47 2.31 10.69
C PRO A 113 -8.55 1.06 10.70
N TYR A 114 -7.92 0.74 9.57
CA TYR A 114 -6.98 -0.39 9.47
C TYR A 114 -5.60 -0.01 9.99
N LEU A 115 -5.20 1.24 9.82
CA LEU A 115 -3.97 1.76 10.41
C LEU A 115 -4.08 1.87 11.93
N GLU A 116 -5.24 2.26 12.46
CA GLU A 116 -5.51 2.29 13.91
C GLU A 116 -5.47 0.89 14.52
N GLU A 117 -6.04 -0.09 13.84
CA GLU A 117 -5.96 -1.48 14.28
C GLU A 117 -4.53 -2.02 14.19
N ASN A 118 -3.79 -1.65 13.13
CA ASN A 118 -2.39 -1.99 12.98
C ASN A 118 -1.51 -1.38 14.09
N GLU A 119 -1.80 -0.15 14.52
CA GLU A 119 -1.15 0.50 15.67
C GLU A 119 -1.40 -0.28 16.95
N LYS A 120 -2.64 -0.72 17.21
CA LYS A 120 -2.95 -1.57 18.38
C LYS A 120 -2.24 -2.92 18.36
N LEU A 121 -2.13 -3.53 17.18
CA LEU A 121 -1.53 -4.86 17.03
C LEU A 121 -0.01 -4.85 17.15
N PHE A 122 0.67 -3.82 16.62
CA PHE A 122 2.13 -3.83 16.49
C PHE A 122 2.84 -2.61 17.07
N GLY A 123 2.12 -1.63 17.61
CA GLY A 123 2.70 -0.40 18.15
C GLY A 123 3.25 0.57 17.10
N ILE A 124 2.93 0.34 15.82
CA ILE A 124 3.32 1.22 14.71
C ILE A 124 2.39 2.43 14.71
N SER A 125 2.89 3.54 15.22
CA SER A 125 2.09 4.73 15.43
C SER A 125 1.78 5.47 14.15
N ILE A 126 0.52 5.86 13.99
CA ILE A 126 0.08 6.60 12.80
C ILE A 126 0.82 7.93 12.69
N GLU A 127 0.86 8.71 13.76
CA GLU A 127 1.50 10.02 13.74
C GLU A 127 3.03 9.90 13.66
N ARG A 128 3.63 9.11 14.56
CA ARG A 128 5.09 9.06 14.72
C ARG A 128 5.78 8.20 13.65
N ASP A 129 5.24 7.04 13.32
CA ASP A 129 5.93 6.07 12.46
C ASP A 129 5.44 6.15 10.99
N LEU A 130 4.20 6.58 10.76
CA LEU A 130 3.64 6.68 9.40
C LEU A 130 3.67 8.12 8.86
N LEU A 131 3.10 9.10 9.56
CA LEU A 131 2.92 10.46 9.04
C LEU A 131 4.11 11.39 9.28
N THR A 132 4.98 11.06 10.23
CA THR A 132 6.22 11.81 10.45
C THR A 132 7.27 11.40 9.44
N VAL A 133 7.74 12.35 8.64
CA VAL A 133 8.78 12.19 7.62
C VAL A 133 9.80 13.30 7.85
N ASP A 134 11.09 12.95 7.92
CA ASP A 134 12.18 13.89 8.22
C ASP A 134 11.91 14.78 9.46
N GLY A 135 11.27 14.18 10.49
CA GLY A 135 10.93 14.86 11.75
C GLY A 135 9.75 15.83 11.66
N LYS A 136 9.00 15.87 10.55
CA LYS A 136 7.81 16.69 10.37
C LYS A 136 6.59 15.80 10.15
N ILE A 137 5.50 16.11 10.86
CA ILE A 137 4.20 15.50 10.58
C ILE A 137 3.70 16.08 9.26
N LEU A 138 3.45 15.19 8.29
CA LEU A 138 2.92 15.54 6.97
C LEU A 138 1.44 15.17 6.87
N ASP A 139 0.75 15.80 5.93
CA ASP A 139 -0.61 15.41 5.58
C ASP A 139 -0.62 13.99 4.96
N PRO A 140 -1.63 13.14 5.24
CA PRO A 140 -1.70 11.80 4.67
C PRO A 140 -1.59 11.75 3.14
N SER A 141 -2.11 12.77 2.43
CA SER A 141 -2.00 12.86 0.96
C SER A 141 -0.57 13.09 0.46
N GLN A 142 0.32 13.60 1.31
CA GLN A 142 1.74 13.77 1.02
C GLN A 142 2.56 12.50 1.31
N VAL A 143 2.02 11.62 2.14
CA VAL A 143 2.71 10.41 2.63
C VAL A 143 2.28 9.17 1.86
N TYR A 144 1.00 9.05 1.52
CA TYR A 144 0.45 7.91 0.80
C TYR A 144 0.16 8.23 -0.64
N ARG A 145 0.41 7.25 -1.50
CA ARG A 145 -0.03 7.25 -2.90
C ARG A 145 -0.88 6.03 -3.17
N LYS A 146 -1.81 6.18 -4.11
CA LYS A 146 -2.73 5.13 -4.48
C LYS A 146 -2.31 4.54 -5.83
N VAL A 147 -2.37 3.23 -5.92
CA VAL A 147 -2.36 2.48 -7.17
C VAL A 147 -3.75 1.94 -7.39
N GLU A 148 -4.29 2.19 -8.57
CA GLU A 148 -5.60 1.69 -8.99
C GLU A 148 -5.50 1.09 -10.40
N PRO A 149 -6.43 0.20 -10.79
CA PRO A 149 -6.30 -0.52 -12.05
C PRO A 149 -6.53 0.46 -13.20
N THR A 150 -5.74 0.29 -14.25
CA THR A 150 -5.99 1.01 -15.51
C THR A 150 -7.26 0.44 -16.13
N SER A 151 -8.15 1.29 -16.62
CA SER A 151 -9.38 0.80 -17.25
C SER A 151 -9.02 0.02 -18.53
N LEU A 152 -9.78 -1.03 -18.85
CA LEU A 152 -9.55 -1.83 -20.07
C LEU A 152 -9.60 -0.99 -21.36
N GLN A 153 -10.24 0.18 -21.35
CA GLN A 153 -10.29 1.10 -22.47
C GLN A 153 -8.99 1.88 -22.69
N GLU A 154 -8.16 2.05 -21.66
CA GLU A 154 -6.87 2.75 -21.74
C GLU A 154 -5.71 1.81 -22.13
N LEU A 155 -5.97 0.50 -22.27
CA LEU A 155 -5.00 -0.53 -22.66
C LEU A 155 -5.13 -0.94 -24.14
N ALA A 156 -6.08 -0.37 -24.89
CA ALA A 156 -6.41 -0.69 -26.27
C ALA A 156 -5.79 0.28 -27.29
#